data_AF-A0A661BD30-F1
#
_entry.id   AF-A0A661BD30-F1
#
_cell.length_a   1.000
_cell.length_b   1.000
_cell.length_c   1.000
_cell.angle_alpha   90.00
_cell.angle_beta   90.00
_cell.angle_gamma   90.00
#
_symmetry.space_group_name_H-M   'P 1'
#
loop_
_entity.id
_entity.type
_entity.pdbx_description
1 polymer ?
#
loop_
_entity_poly.entity_id
_entity_poly.type
_entity_poly.pdbx_seq_one_letter_code
_entity_poly.pdbx_strand_id
1 'polypeptide(L)'
;MKITGKILFLLILVIFLLSTAIHAQDSLNVRVISKVLSGPYNDIFKCGNYCYAGGGSRLSIIDVSNPARPIEVGHYYVPFYISDIFVVDTLAYVTDLVTGLHIINVSNPAMPHEVGSFTSRWGAYEVQIVGDYAYLAGIDGLIILDISNPSSPTELSVSGVTGRCAIALYVHGDYAYVLYTMDYLRILDISAPTSPSEVYHMSTRFFLWDVFATDSFLYLACDTHG
;
A
#
# COMPACT_ATOMS: atom_id res chain seq x y z
N MET A 1 -23.84 -30.13 -33.68
CA MET A 1 -22.96 -31.30 -33.51
C MET A 1 -21.52 -30.81 -33.56
N LYS A 2 -20.72 -30.96 -32.49
CA LYS A 2 -19.29 -30.58 -32.48
C LYS A 2 -18.47 -31.54 -33.34
N ILE A 3 -17.54 -31.06 -34.16
CA ILE A 3 -16.20 -31.66 -34.34
C ILE A 3 -15.18 -30.51 -34.43
N THR A 4 -13.98 -30.73 -33.90
CA THR A 4 -12.96 -29.71 -33.59
C THR A 4 -11.64 -30.00 -34.31
N GLY A 5 -10.91 -28.93 -34.71
CA GLY A 5 -9.48 -28.98 -35.07
C GLY A 5 -9.18 -29.10 -36.57
N LYS A 6 -7.96 -28.80 -37.05
CA LYS A 6 -6.74 -28.25 -36.39
C LYS A 6 -5.72 -27.85 -37.50
N ILE A 7 -4.68 -27.06 -37.16
CA ILE A 7 -3.37 -26.88 -37.89
C ILE A 7 -3.28 -25.82 -39.03
N LEU A 8 -2.86 -24.60 -38.65
CA LEU A 8 -1.59 -23.86 -38.94
C LEU A 8 -0.85 -23.90 -40.32
N PHE A 9 -0.11 -22.80 -40.60
CA PHE A 9 0.83 -22.46 -41.73
C PHE A 9 0.17 -22.01 -43.07
N LEU A 10 0.62 -20.95 -43.80
CA LEU A 10 1.62 -19.88 -43.58
C LEU A 10 1.47 -18.76 -44.67
N LEU A 11 1.66 -17.45 -44.34
CA LEU A 11 2.08 -16.34 -45.26
C LEU A 11 1.14 -16.05 -46.49
N ILE A 12 1.30 -15.07 -47.43
CA ILE A 12 1.83 -13.68 -47.52
C ILE A 12 0.68 -12.80 -48.13
N LEU A 13 0.40 -11.58 -47.63
CA LEU A 13 0.40 -10.34 -48.47
C LEU A 13 0.35 -9.04 -47.65
N VAL A 14 1.27 -8.13 -47.93
CA VAL A 14 1.37 -6.78 -47.37
C VAL A 14 0.74 -5.77 -48.32
N ILE A 15 -0.13 -4.88 -47.82
CA ILE A 15 -0.33 -3.55 -48.39
C ILE A 15 -0.33 -2.54 -47.24
N PHE A 16 0.75 -1.76 -47.18
CA PHE A 16 0.83 -0.52 -46.40
C PHE A 16 0.17 0.60 -47.21
N LEU A 17 -0.63 1.47 -46.58
CA LEU A 17 -0.67 2.91 -46.87
C LEU A 17 -1.57 3.67 -45.87
N LEU A 18 -0.92 4.46 -45.01
CA LEU A 18 -1.41 5.70 -44.39
C LEU A 18 -2.84 5.74 -43.83
N SER A 19 -3.00 5.28 -42.59
CA SER A 19 -3.68 6.08 -41.56
C SER A 19 -3.05 5.78 -40.19
N THR A 20 -3.12 6.73 -39.26
CA THR A 20 -2.38 6.68 -37.99
C THR A 20 -2.87 5.54 -37.09
N ALA A 21 -2.15 4.43 -37.08
CA ALA A 21 -2.27 3.45 -36.01
C ALA A 21 -1.82 4.12 -34.70
N ILE A 22 -2.78 4.38 -33.81
CA ILE A 22 -2.48 4.60 -32.40
C ILE A 22 -1.92 3.27 -31.89
N HIS A 23 -0.60 3.17 -31.89
CA HIS A 23 0.08 2.16 -31.10
C HIS A 23 -0.26 2.47 -29.64
N ALA A 24 -0.93 1.54 -28.95
CA ALA A 24 -0.81 1.47 -27.52
C ALA A 24 0.68 1.43 -27.21
N GLN A 25 1.16 2.40 -26.43
CA GLN A 25 2.57 2.65 -26.26
C GLN A 25 3.25 1.42 -25.65
N ASP A 26 4.14 0.81 -26.42
CA ASP A 26 4.96 -0.31 -25.95
C ASP A 26 5.73 0.15 -24.70
N SER A 27 5.79 -0.73 -23.70
CA SER A 27 6.07 -0.34 -22.31
C SER A 27 7.38 0.46 -22.13
N LEU A 28 7.28 1.56 -21.36
CA LEU A 28 8.26 2.65 -21.18
C LEU A 28 9.73 2.25 -20.89
N ASN A 29 10.47 1.73 -21.87
CA ASN A 29 11.92 1.44 -21.77
C ASN A 29 12.37 0.64 -20.52
N VAL A 30 11.48 -0.15 -19.92
CA VAL A 30 11.75 -0.84 -18.66
C VAL A 30 12.58 -2.11 -18.91
N ARG A 31 13.70 -2.26 -18.20
CA ARG A 31 14.51 -3.48 -18.20
C ARG A 31 14.83 -3.91 -16.78
N VAL A 32 14.53 -5.17 -16.45
CA VAL A 32 14.99 -5.79 -15.21
C VAL A 32 16.52 -5.85 -15.22
N ILE A 33 17.16 -5.21 -14.24
CA ILE A 33 18.62 -5.16 -14.09
C ILE A 33 19.16 -6.12 -13.03
N SER A 34 18.33 -6.54 -12.08
CA SER A 34 18.69 -7.44 -10.98
C SER A 34 17.43 -8.06 -10.36
N LYS A 35 17.63 -9.08 -9.51
CA LYS A 35 16.59 -9.68 -8.67
C LYS A 35 17.25 -10.20 -7.39
N VAL A 36 16.68 -9.86 -6.23
CA VAL A 36 17.20 -10.27 -4.90
C VAL A 36 16.28 -11.24 -4.17
N LEU A 37 14.96 -11.07 -4.31
CA LEU A 37 13.97 -11.87 -3.59
C LEU A 37 13.10 -12.71 -4.54
N SER A 38 12.56 -13.80 -4.00
CA SER A 38 11.62 -14.69 -4.70
C SER A 38 10.49 -15.13 -3.77
N GLY A 39 9.26 -14.81 -4.13
CA GLY A 39 8.05 -15.09 -3.37
C GLY A 39 6.98 -14.04 -3.68
N PRO A 40 5.73 -14.24 -3.23
CA PRO A 40 4.77 -13.14 -3.16
C PRO A 40 5.22 -12.17 -2.05
N TYR A 41 5.20 -10.88 -2.39
CA TYR A 41 5.32 -9.78 -1.44
C TYR A 41 4.04 -8.96 -1.58
N ASN A 42 3.44 -8.60 -0.45
CA ASN A 42 2.19 -7.84 -0.41
C ASN A 42 2.46 -6.36 -0.62
N ASP A 43 3.49 -5.84 0.06
CA ASP A 43 3.96 -4.46 -0.08
C ASP A 43 5.51 -4.35 -0.14
N ILE A 44 5.99 -3.24 -0.70
CA ILE A 44 7.39 -2.85 -0.79
C ILE A 44 7.60 -1.32 -0.62
N PHE A 45 8.12 -0.91 0.54
CA PHE A 45 8.49 0.48 0.82
C PHE A 45 9.98 0.77 0.54
N LYS A 46 10.31 1.97 0.05
CA LYS A 46 11.71 2.41 -0.16
C LYS A 46 12.03 3.64 0.69
N CYS A 47 12.98 3.51 1.62
CA CYS A 47 13.52 4.62 2.40
C CYS A 47 15.05 4.73 2.25
N GLY A 48 15.53 5.89 1.77
CA GLY A 48 16.95 6.12 1.52
C GLY A 48 17.56 5.09 0.55
N ASN A 49 18.63 4.44 0.97
CA ASN A 49 19.30 3.36 0.25
C ASN A 49 18.67 1.97 0.45
N TYR A 50 17.65 1.86 1.30
CA TYR A 50 17.03 0.58 1.64
C TYR A 50 15.64 0.43 1.03
N CYS A 51 15.31 -0.82 0.73
CA CYS A 51 13.97 -1.28 0.44
C CYS A 51 13.52 -2.24 1.54
N TYR A 52 12.23 -2.22 1.86
CA TYR A 52 11.60 -3.00 2.91
C TYR A 52 10.46 -3.76 2.22
N ALA A 53 10.46 -5.08 2.26
CA ALA A 53 9.50 -5.90 1.50
C ALA A 53 8.79 -6.90 2.43
N GLY A 54 7.46 -6.85 2.45
CA GLY A 54 6.60 -7.66 3.31
C GLY A 54 6.12 -8.91 2.60
N GLY A 55 6.62 -10.09 2.98
CA GLY A 55 6.29 -11.37 2.34
C GLY A 55 5.84 -12.40 3.37
N GLY A 56 4.55 -12.75 3.37
CA GLY A 56 3.98 -13.54 4.47
C GLY A 56 4.09 -12.75 5.78
N SER A 57 4.71 -13.35 6.81
CA SER A 57 5.01 -12.66 8.08
C SER A 57 6.42 -12.04 8.14
N ARG A 58 7.17 -12.04 7.03
CA ARG A 58 8.58 -11.63 6.98
C ARG A 58 8.75 -10.23 6.40
N LEU A 59 9.22 -9.30 7.22
CA LEU A 59 9.79 -8.04 6.77
C LEU A 59 11.22 -8.30 6.30
N SER A 60 11.51 -8.04 5.03
CA SER A 60 12.82 -8.25 4.39
C SER A 60 13.49 -6.88 4.17
N ILE A 61 14.75 -6.70 4.58
CA ILE A 61 15.46 -5.42 4.48
C ILE A 61 16.60 -5.54 3.48
N ILE A 62 16.54 -4.76 2.40
CA ILE A 62 17.39 -4.86 1.22
C ILE A 62 18.18 -3.57 1.01
N ASP A 63 19.50 -3.64 0.98
CA ASP A 63 20.34 -2.58 0.46
C ASP A 63 20.19 -2.52 -1.08
N VAL A 64 19.68 -1.41 -1.57
CA VAL A 64 19.48 -1.10 -3.00
C VAL A 64 20.36 0.09 -3.46
N SER A 65 21.37 0.48 -2.68
CA SER A 65 22.36 1.52 -3.03
C SER A 65 23.07 1.25 -4.37
N ASN A 66 23.27 -0.03 -4.71
CA ASN A 66 23.62 -0.48 -6.05
C ASN A 66 22.44 -1.26 -6.66
N PRO A 67 21.61 -0.65 -7.52
CA PRO A 67 20.42 -1.30 -8.06
C PRO A 67 20.73 -2.43 -9.06
N ALA A 68 21.97 -2.51 -9.57
CA ALA A 68 22.44 -3.66 -10.37
C ALA A 68 22.89 -4.85 -9.51
N ARG A 69 23.12 -4.65 -8.20
CA ARG A 69 23.50 -5.70 -7.25
C ARG A 69 22.91 -5.43 -5.85
N PRO A 70 21.58 -5.45 -5.70
CA PRO A 70 20.91 -5.35 -4.40
C PRO A 70 21.22 -6.56 -3.53
N ILE A 71 21.25 -6.37 -2.21
CA ILE A 71 21.61 -7.39 -1.22
C ILE A 71 20.62 -7.34 -0.06
N GLU A 72 20.04 -8.47 0.32
CA GLU A 72 19.31 -8.54 1.59
C GLU A 72 20.31 -8.49 2.76
N VAL A 73 20.12 -7.51 3.65
CA VAL A 73 21.03 -7.23 4.77
C VAL A 73 20.46 -7.67 6.12
N GLY A 74 19.14 -7.86 6.23
CA GLY A 74 18.49 -8.36 7.43
C GLY A 74 16.99 -8.59 7.23
N HIS A 75 16.31 -9.10 8.26
CA HIS A 75 14.88 -9.36 8.24
C HIS A 75 14.30 -9.40 9.65
N TYR A 76 12.99 -9.23 9.78
CA TYR A 76 12.21 -9.40 11.01
C TYR A 76 10.96 -10.25 10.72
N TYR A 77 10.43 -10.95 11.73
CA TYR A 77 9.18 -11.68 11.65
C TYR A 77 8.15 -11.07 12.59
N VAL A 78 7.05 -10.56 12.03
CA VAL A 78 5.85 -10.21 12.81
C VAL A 78 5.00 -11.48 13.06
N PRO A 79 4.01 -11.47 13.96
CA PRO A 79 3.25 -12.68 14.29
C PRO A 79 2.35 -13.22 13.17
N PHE A 80 1.89 -12.37 12.25
CA PHE A 80 0.89 -12.68 11.22
C PHE A 80 1.28 -12.13 9.84
N TYR A 81 0.38 -12.23 8.85
CA TYR A 81 0.64 -11.78 7.48
C TYR A 81 0.70 -10.25 7.41
N ILE A 82 1.85 -9.73 6.97
CA ILE A 82 2.07 -8.32 6.68
C ILE A 82 1.08 -7.88 5.60
N SER A 83 0.38 -6.77 5.85
CA SER A 83 -0.46 -6.13 4.83
C SER A 83 0.33 -5.04 4.12
N ASP A 84 0.89 -4.10 4.89
CA ASP A 84 1.52 -2.88 4.38
C ASP A 84 2.73 -2.44 5.25
N ILE A 85 3.62 -1.61 4.69
CA ILE A 85 4.83 -1.12 5.32
C ILE A 85 5.00 0.38 5.04
N PHE A 86 5.16 1.19 6.09
CA PHE A 86 5.60 2.57 5.98
C PHE A 86 6.89 2.80 6.77
N VAL A 87 7.88 3.51 6.22
CA VAL A 87 9.17 3.73 6.90
C VAL A 87 9.53 5.21 7.01
N VAL A 88 9.69 5.70 8.24
CA VAL A 88 10.17 7.05 8.55
C VAL A 88 11.46 6.95 9.34
N ASP A 89 12.51 7.60 8.85
CA ASP A 89 13.86 7.61 9.41
C ASP A 89 14.40 6.22 9.75
N THR A 90 14.30 5.82 11.03
CA THR A 90 14.80 4.55 11.57
C THR A 90 13.71 3.60 12.05
N LEU A 91 12.43 3.91 11.81
CA LEU A 91 11.28 3.12 12.23
C LEU A 91 10.49 2.63 11.02
N ALA A 92 10.29 1.31 10.94
CA ALA A 92 9.36 0.67 10.03
C ALA A 92 8.06 0.35 10.78
N TYR A 93 6.96 0.90 10.27
CA TYR A 93 5.59 0.71 10.72
C TYR A 93 4.98 -0.35 9.82
N VAL A 94 4.67 -1.52 10.37
CA VAL A 94 4.25 -2.70 9.61
C VAL A 94 2.88 -3.12 10.10
N THR A 95 1.90 -3.15 9.21
CA THR A 95 0.55 -3.63 9.56
C THR A 95 0.42 -5.13 9.30
N ASP A 96 -0.48 -5.76 10.03
CA ASP A 96 -0.86 -7.15 9.80
C ASP A 96 -2.38 -7.36 9.87
N LEU A 97 -2.84 -8.39 9.16
CA LEU A 97 -4.25 -8.70 8.96
C LEU A 97 -5.00 -9.26 10.19
N VAL A 98 -4.38 -9.31 11.38
CA VAL A 98 -4.93 -9.96 12.58
C VAL A 98 -4.77 -9.12 13.85
N THR A 99 -3.57 -8.60 14.14
CA THR A 99 -3.29 -7.84 15.37
C THR A 99 -3.36 -6.34 15.18
N GLY A 100 -2.68 -5.76 14.18
CA GLY A 100 -2.75 -4.31 13.94
C GLY A 100 -1.43 -3.76 13.40
N LEU A 101 -0.69 -3.03 14.25
CA LEU A 101 0.52 -2.31 13.89
C LEU A 101 1.72 -2.76 14.73
N HIS A 102 2.85 -3.04 14.09
CA HIS A 102 4.15 -3.31 14.70
C HIS A 102 5.12 -2.17 14.35
N ILE A 103 5.86 -1.66 15.32
CA ILE A 103 6.84 -0.58 15.13
C ILE A 103 8.23 -1.17 15.36
N ILE A 104 8.99 -1.27 14.27
CA ILE A 104 10.28 -1.98 14.23
C ILE A 104 11.39 -0.96 14.02
N ASN A 105 12.34 -0.92 14.95
CA ASN A 105 13.57 -0.16 14.79
C ASN A 105 14.49 -0.85 13.78
N VAL A 106 14.77 -0.14 12.69
CA VAL A 106 15.59 -0.57 11.56
C VAL A 106 16.87 0.27 11.41
N SER A 107 17.24 1.06 12.42
CA SER A 107 18.49 1.86 12.45
C SER A 107 19.75 1.03 12.18
N ASN A 108 19.79 -0.21 12.66
CA ASN A 108 20.70 -1.24 12.19
C ASN A 108 19.92 -2.25 11.34
N PRO A 109 19.99 -2.17 10.00
CA PRO A 109 19.18 -3.01 9.12
C PRO A 109 19.57 -4.49 9.17
N ALA A 110 20.73 -4.84 9.75
CA ALA A 110 21.14 -6.22 10.00
C ALA A 110 20.63 -6.79 11.34
N MET A 111 20.11 -5.94 12.24
CA MET A 111 19.56 -6.34 13.55
C MET A 111 18.28 -5.55 13.89
N PRO A 112 17.22 -5.68 13.07
CA PRO A 112 15.95 -5.04 13.36
C PRO A 112 15.30 -5.64 14.62
N HIS A 113 14.59 -4.81 15.38
CA HIS A 113 13.85 -5.24 16.57
C HIS A 113 12.60 -4.37 16.78
N GLU A 114 11.53 -4.96 17.26
CA GLU A 114 10.32 -4.24 17.65
C GLU A 114 10.57 -3.37 18.89
N VAL A 115 10.06 -2.14 18.85
CA VAL A 115 10.12 -1.17 19.96
C VAL A 115 8.76 -0.89 20.57
N GLY A 116 7.68 -1.16 19.84
CA GLY A 116 6.30 -1.04 20.31
C GLY A 116 5.32 -1.59 19.27
N SER A 117 4.06 -1.75 19.67
CA SER A 117 2.99 -2.26 18.82
C SER A 117 1.63 -1.76 19.30
N PHE A 118 0.63 -1.80 18.43
CA PHE A 118 -0.76 -1.47 18.73
C PHE A 118 -1.68 -2.59 18.24
N THR A 119 -2.48 -3.13 19.16
CA THR A 119 -3.48 -4.17 18.88
C THR A 119 -4.83 -3.52 18.58
N SER A 120 -5.15 -3.44 17.30
CA SER A 120 -6.51 -3.20 16.80
C SER A 120 -7.45 -4.38 17.12
N ARG A 121 -8.77 -4.21 16.93
CA ARG A 121 -9.71 -5.32 17.16
C ARG A 121 -9.63 -6.43 16.10
N TRP A 122 -9.23 -6.09 14.87
CA TRP A 122 -9.40 -6.95 13.69
C TRP A 122 -8.26 -6.89 12.67
N GLY A 123 -7.09 -6.36 13.04
CA GLY A 123 -5.98 -6.10 12.13
C GLY A 123 -6.10 -4.76 11.37
N ALA A 124 -5.06 -4.43 10.62
CA ALA A 124 -4.99 -3.26 9.76
C ALA A 124 -4.49 -3.66 8.35
N TYR A 125 -4.98 -2.96 7.33
CA TYR A 125 -4.68 -3.19 5.92
C TYR A 125 -3.61 -2.24 5.38
N GLU A 126 -3.62 -0.97 5.79
CA GLU A 126 -2.69 0.06 5.36
C GLU A 126 -2.31 0.98 6.54
N VAL A 127 -1.12 1.56 6.50
CA VAL A 127 -0.60 2.57 7.43
C VAL A 127 0.06 3.74 6.69
N GLN A 128 -0.36 4.97 7.02
CA GLN A 128 0.40 6.17 6.66
C GLN A 128 0.85 6.91 7.92
N ILE A 129 2.10 7.39 7.91
CA ILE A 129 2.68 8.19 8.99
C ILE A 129 2.79 9.65 8.58
N VAL A 130 2.25 10.56 9.40
CA VAL A 130 2.36 12.01 9.19
C VAL A 130 2.66 12.69 10.53
N GLY A 131 3.90 13.17 10.68
CA GLY A 131 4.38 13.72 11.95
C GLY A 131 4.33 12.69 13.08
N ASP A 132 3.75 13.08 14.21
CA ASP A 132 3.58 12.23 15.39
C ASP A 132 2.32 11.34 15.35
N TYR A 133 1.70 11.17 14.17
CA TYR A 133 0.47 10.39 13.99
C TYR A 133 0.62 9.24 12.99
N ALA A 134 0.03 8.10 13.35
CA ALA A 134 -0.19 6.97 12.45
C ALA A 134 -1.69 6.84 12.13
N TYR A 135 -1.99 6.74 10.84
CA TYR A 135 -3.34 6.57 10.31
C TYR A 135 -3.44 5.17 9.75
N LEU A 136 -4.37 4.35 10.26
CA LEU A 136 -4.55 2.96 9.84
C LEU A 136 -5.91 2.78 9.14
N ALA A 137 -5.91 2.10 8.00
CA ALA A 137 -7.13 1.57 7.40
C ALA A 137 -7.38 0.15 7.93
N GLY A 138 -8.56 -0.13 8.47
CA GLY A 138 -8.90 -1.45 9.01
C GLY A 138 -10.40 -1.76 8.96
N ILE A 139 -10.77 -2.92 9.52
CA ILE A 139 -12.17 -3.38 9.57
C ILE A 139 -13.06 -2.42 10.39
N ASP A 140 -12.57 -1.82 11.47
CA ASP A 140 -13.31 -0.80 12.23
C ASP A 140 -13.36 0.58 11.53
N GLY A 141 -12.66 0.77 10.41
CA GLY A 141 -12.59 2.02 9.65
C GLY A 141 -11.21 2.68 9.68
N LEU A 142 -11.18 4.01 9.70
CA LEU A 142 -9.96 4.78 9.98
C LEU A 142 -9.69 4.75 11.49
N ILE A 143 -8.50 4.32 11.89
CA ILE A 143 -7.97 4.42 13.25
C ILE A 143 -6.85 5.46 13.24
N ILE A 144 -6.83 6.39 14.20
CA ILE A 144 -5.76 7.38 14.33
C ILE A 144 -5.05 7.17 15.67
N LEU A 145 -3.73 7.03 15.61
CA LEU A 145 -2.86 6.83 16.77
C LEU A 145 -1.90 8.01 16.96
N ASP A 146 -1.67 8.41 18.21
CA ASP A 146 -0.49 9.16 18.62
C ASP A 146 0.69 8.18 18.77
N ILE A 147 1.77 8.47 18.06
CA ILE A 147 3.02 7.69 18.04
C ILE A 147 4.24 8.52 18.49
N SER A 148 4.02 9.69 19.10
CA SER A 148 5.08 10.56 19.66
C SER A 148 6.01 9.81 20.63
N ASN A 149 5.49 8.78 21.30
CA ASN A 149 6.29 7.70 21.86
C ASN A 149 6.06 6.38 21.09
N PRO A 150 6.97 5.97 20.19
CA PRO A 150 6.80 4.74 19.39
C PRO A 150 6.85 3.45 20.22
N SER A 151 7.29 3.50 21.49
CA SER A 151 7.22 2.36 22.41
C SER A 151 5.87 2.19 23.12
N SER A 152 4.96 3.15 22.97
CA SER A 152 3.61 3.10 23.55
C SER A 152 2.62 3.93 22.71
N PRO A 153 2.28 3.49 21.48
CA PRO A 153 1.25 4.13 20.67
C PRO A 153 -0.08 4.21 21.43
N THR A 154 -0.85 5.29 21.24
CA THR A 154 -2.16 5.45 21.87
C THR A 154 -3.24 5.81 20.86
N GLU A 155 -4.40 5.15 20.96
CA GLU A 155 -5.56 5.43 20.10
C GLU A 155 -6.18 6.79 20.46
N LEU A 156 -6.29 7.68 19.45
CA LEU A 156 -6.93 8.98 19.59
C LEU A 156 -8.39 8.95 19.12
N SER A 157 -8.67 8.24 18.03
CA SER A 157 -10.03 8.10 17.49
C SER A 157 -10.17 6.90 16.53
N VAL A 158 -11.42 6.48 16.36
CA VAL A 158 -11.84 5.50 15.34
C VAL A 158 -13.06 6.05 14.60
N SER A 159 -13.01 6.08 13.27
CA SER A 159 -14.07 6.57 12.38
C SER A 159 -14.41 5.52 11.32
N GLY A 160 -15.43 4.72 11.63
CA GLY A 160 -15.94 3.66 10.76
C GLY A 160 -17.23 3.99 10.03
N VAL A 161 -17.61 3.11 9.11
CA VAL A 161 -18.94 3.09 8.49
C VAL A 161 -19.55 1.72 8.69
N THR A 162 -20.73 1.66 9.28
CA THR A 162 -21.41 0.39 9.61
C THR A 162 -21.51 -0.53 8.39
N GLY A 163 -20.91 -1.72 8.48
CA GLY A 163 -20.93 -2.73 7.43
C GLY A 163 -19.88 -2.56 6.33
N ARG A 164 -18.90 -1.65 6.50
CA ARG A 164 -17.78 -1.45 5.57
C ARG A 164 -16.44 -1.47 6.31
N CYS A 165 -15.42 -2.03 5.66
CA CYS A 165 -14.04 -1.97 6.13
C CYS A 165 -13.34 -0.82 5.39
N ALA A 166 -12.49 -0.04 6.03
CA ALA A 166 -11.53 0.79 5.30
C ALA A 166 -10.46 -0.15 4.71
N ILE A 167 -10.10 0.03 3.45
CA ILE A 167 -9.16 -0.84 2.71
C ILE A 167 -7.90 -0.10 2.29
N ALA A 168 -7.99 1.21 2.07
CA ALA A 168 -6.86 2.06 1.76
C ALA A 168 -7.10 3.49 2.27
N LEU A 169 -6.04 4.27 2.46
CA LEU A 169 -6.10 5.68 2.84
C LEU A 169 -4.98 6.51 2.23
N TYR A 170 -5.22 7.82 2.17
CA TYR A 170 -4.16 8.80 1.95
C TYR A 170 -4.40 10.02 2.83
N VAL A 171 -3.33 10.57 3.40
CA VAL A 171 -3.36 11.75 4.27
C VAL A 171 -2.55 12.86 3.61
N HIS A 172 -3.18 14.02 3.46
CA HIS A 172 -2.58 15.19 2.82
C HIS A 172 -3.08 16.47 3.50
N GLY A 173 -2.18 17.18 4.20
CA GLY A 173 -2.56 18.31 5.04
C GLY A 173 -3.56 17.88 6.13
N ASP A 174 -4.60 18.68 6.34
CA ASP A 174 -5.65 18.43 7.33
C ASP A 174 -6.73 17.44 6.84
N TYR A 175 -6.48 16.64 5.79
CA TYR A 175 -7.46 15.71 5.23
C TYR A 175 -6.97 14.27 5.14
N ALA A 176 -7.82 13.33 5.56
CA ALA A 176 -7.70 11.90 5.28
C ALA A 176 -8.75 11.47 4.23
N TYR A 177 -8.27 10.92 3.12
CA TYR A 177 -9.04 10.35 2.03
C TYR A 177 -9.06 8.83 2.25
N VAL A 178 -10.21 8.26 2.60
CA VAL A 178 -10.29 6.85 3.03
C VAL A 178 -11.21 6.08 2.11
N LEU A 179 -10.68 5.01 1.53
CA LEU A 179 -11.41 4.06 0.69
C LEU A 179 -11.98 2.94 1.56
N TYR A 180 -13.25 2.61 1.33
CA TYR A 180 -13.98 1.56 2.01
C TYR A 180 -14.53 0.54 1.02
N THR A 181 -14.75 -0.68 1.50
CA THR A 181 -15.43 -1.74 0.76
C THR A 181 -16.81 -1.30 0.25
N MET A 182 -17.25 -1.92 -0.86
CA MET A 182 -18.39 -1.50 -1.68
C MET A 182 -18.26 -0.06 -2.21
N ASP A 183 -17.08 0.21 -2.78
CA ASP A 183 -16.77 1.32 -3.70
C ASP A 183 -17.00 2.71 -3.12
N TYR A 184 -16.66 2.92 -1.84
CA TYR A 184 -17.04 4.12 -1.09
C TYR A 184 -15.84 4.90 -0.59
N LEU A 185 -15.70 6.13 -1.05
CA LEU A 185 -14.74 7.12 -0.58
C LEU A 185 -15.38 7.96 0.53
N ARG A 186 -14.64 8.22 1.61
CA ARG A 186 -14.88 9.36 2.52
C ARG A 186 -13.69 10.29 2.48
N ILE A 187 -13.94 11.57 2.72
CA ILE A 187 -12.92 12.56 3.05
C ILE A 187 -13.26 13.10 4.43
N LEU A 188 -12.30 12.99 5.35
CA LEU A 188 -12.39 13.42 6.73
C LEU A 188 -11.44 14.61 6.93
N ASP A 189 -11.94 15.70 7.51
CA ASP A 189 -11.10 16.71 8.16
C ASP A 189 -10.54 16.09 9.45
N ILE A 190 -9.21 16.11 9.56
CA ILE A 190 -8.42 15.52 10.65
C ILE A 190 -7.59 16.58 11.40
N SER A 191 -7.88 17.88 11.22
CA SER A 191 -7.25 18.98 11.96
C SER A 191 -7.37 18.84 13.48
N ALA A 192 -8.38 18.09 13.94
CA ALA A 192 -8.47 17.54 15.29
C ALA A 192 -8.41 15.99 15.24
N PRO A 193 -7.22 15.36 15.38
CA PRO A 193 -7.05 13.90 15.27
C PRO A 193 -7.89 13.05 16.26
N THR A 194 -8.31 13.65 17.37
CA THR A 194 -9.21 13.03 18.37
C THR A 194 -10.70 13.10 17.99
N SER A 195 -11.08 13.89 16.98
CA SER A 195 -12.46 14.02 16.50
C SER A 195 -12.53 14.33 14.99
N PRO A 196 -12.12 13.39 14.11
CA PRO A 196 -12.24 13.58 12.66
C PRO A 196 -13.70 13.81 12.23
N SER A 197 -13.91 14.73 11.29
CA SER A 197 -15.26 15.07 10.81
C SER A 197 -15.40 14.87 9.30
N GLU A 198 -16.54 14.35 8.85
CA GLU A 198 -16.78 14.11 7.43
C GLU A 198 -17.08 15.41 6.68
N VAL A 199 -16.29 15.69 5.65
CA VAL A 199 -16.50 16.82 4.74
C VAL A 199 -17.05 16.38 3.38
N TYR A 200 -16.83 15.12 2.99
CA TYR A 200 -17.33 14.57 1.73
C TYR A 200 -17.43 13.04 1.77
N HIS A 201 -18.34 12.47 0.98
CA HIS A 201 -18.33 11.06 0.63
C HIS A 201 -18.86 10.81 -0.78
N MET A 202 -18.51 9.66 -1.37
CA MET A 202 -19.01 9.23 -2.67
C MET A 202 -19.01 7.70 -2.76
N SER A 203 -20.10 7.12 -3.27
CA SER A 203 -20.10 5.75 -3.81
C SER A 203 -19.81 5.80 -5.32
N THR A 204 -18.92 4.94 -5.81
CA THR A 204 -18.68 4.78 -7.25
C THR A 204 -19.38 3.52 -7.79
N ARG A 205 -19.07 3.12 -9.03
CA ARG A 205 -19.54 1.87 -9.66
C ARG A 205 -18.40 0.88 -9.95
N PHE A 206 -17.20 1.18 -9.49
CA PHE A 206 -15.98 0.43 -9.74
C PHE A 206 -15.24 0.21 -8.43
N PHE A 207 -14.62 -0.95 -8.28
CA PHE A 207 -13.74 -1.21 -7.14
C PHE A 207 -12.60 -0.20 -7.15
N LEU A 208 -12.46 0.52 -6.03
CA LEU A 208 -11.35 1.41 -5.75
C LEU A 208 -10.31 0.65 -4.95
N TRP A 209 -9.05 0.73 -5.34
CA TRP A 209 -7.95 -0.04 -4.74
C TRP A 209 -6.94 0.81 -4.00
N ASP A 210 -6.69 2.02 -4.48
CA ASP A 210 -5.65 2.91 -4.00
C ASP A 210 -6.08 4.38 -4.24
N VAL A 211 -5.59 5.29 -3.41
CA VAL A 211 -5.94 6.70 -3.39
C VAL A 211 -4.69 7.54 -3.18
N PHE A 212 -4.55 8.61 -3.96
CA PHE A 212 -3.46 9.57 -3.82
C PHE A 212 -3.99 10.99 -3.99
N ALA A 213 -3.58 11.92 -3.14
CA ALA A 213 -4.03 13.31 -3.19
C ALA A 213 -2.86 14.31 -3.33
N THR A 214 -3.22 15.48 -3.84
CA THR A 214 -2.37 16.68 -3.92
C THR A 214 -3.23 17.89 -3.52
N ASP A 215 -2.63 19.07 -3.38
CA ASP A 215 -3.35 20.33 -3.15
C ASP A 215 -4.52 20.61 -4.11
N SER A 216 -4.54 20.00 -5.31
CA SER A 216 -5.51 20.31 -6.38
C SER A 216 -6.26 19.12 -6.96
N PHE A 217 -5.79 17.88 -6.73
CA PHE A 217 -6.34 16.69 -7.38
C PHE A 217 -6.34 15.48 -6.44
N LEU A 218 -7.44 14.72 -6.50
CA LEU A 218 -7.57 13.37 -5.98
C LEU A 218 -7.48 12.39 -7.13
N TYR A 219 -6.59 11.41 -6.99
CA TYR A 219 -6.39 10.30 -7.91
C TYR A 219 -6.90 9.02 -7.24
N LEU A 220 -7.64 8.21 -8.00
CA LEU A 220 -8.23 6.96 -7.53
C LEU A 220 -7.84 5.86 -8.50
N ALA A 221 -7.18 4.81 -8.02
CA ALA A 221 -6.96 3.59 -8.80
C ALA A 221 -8.23 2.73 -8.76
N CYS A 222 -8.71 2.29 -9.92
CA CYS A 222 -9.92 1.47 -10.01
C CYS A 222 -9.83 0.41 -11.11
N ASP A 223 -10.65 -0.63 -10.98
CA ASP A 223 -10.76 -1.67 -12.01
C ASP A 223 -11.39 -1.13 -13.30
N THR A 224 -10.70 -1.32 -14.42
CA THR A 224 -11.24 -1.02 -15.76
C THR A 224 -12.18 -2.13 -16.24
N HIS A 225 -13.40 -2.16 -15.72
CA HIS A 225 -14.49 -2.99 -16.27
C HIS A 225 -15.57 -2.13 -16.95
N GLY A 226 -15.41 -1.96 -18.26
CA GLY A 226 -16.37 -1.37 -19.20
C GLY A 226 -16.16 -1.94 -20.59
#